data_AF-A0A7C5I199-F1
#
_entry.id   AF-A0A7C5I199-F1
#
_cell.length_a   1.000
_cell.length_b   1.000
_cell.length_c   1.000
_cell.angle_alpha   90.00
_cell.angle_beta   90.00
_cell.angle_gamma   90.00
#
_symmetry.space_group_name_H-M   'P 1'
#
loop_
_entity.id
_entity.type
_entity.pdbx_description
1 polymer ?
#
loop_
_entity_poly.entity_id
_entity_poly.type
_entity_poly.pdbx_seq_one_letter_code
_entity_poly.pdbx_strand_id
1 'polypeptide(L)'
;MKRITIFLLAALVSALFFLADEGWAKFHWQRLGRAPLIKEKMGDVIDLQRIFPAYRKSVIRGISLAEPDWDAETIEAKIEAAIQGGRVEQVRYRRGQEFIWMIYRPKKTITVVRDVVWSSSKPLTGFEVEINYRSQRLIFFIPSVCGNISLVENIPLPVEVVDEKLPKQGQEKTPEQFSTPEQFSTPEQLPVIVIKRIYFPNWGCSCCSYSGSYSYHHYHHYRHHRHHHHRHHHHHHRRARPPSVRTR
;
A
#
# COMPACT_ATOMS: atom_id res chain seq x y z
N MET A 1 0.98 -56.77 -16.89
CA MET A 1 2.18 -56.11 -16.30
C MET A 1 2.39 -54.66 -16.77
N LYS A 2 2.22 -54.31 -18.06
CA LYS A 2 2.48 -52.92 -18.56
C LYS A 2 1.59 -51.79 -17.98
N ARG A 3 0.39 -52.09 -17.48
CA ARG A 3 -0.52 -51.06 -16.92
C ARG A 3 -0.11 -50.60 -15.51
N ILE A 4 0.45 -51.50 -14.69
CA ILE A 4 0.84 -51.18 -13.30
C ILE A 4 2.07 -50.26 -13.28
N THR A 5 3.02 -50.45 -14.20
CA THR A 5 4.19 -49.57 -14.32
C THR A 5 3.83 -48.14 -14.75
N ILE A 6 2.80 -47.96 -15.58
CA ILE A 6 2.32 -46.61 -15.98
C ILE A 6 1.70 -45.89 -14.78
N PHE A 7 0.89 -46.58 -13.96
CA PHE A 7 0.30 -45.98 -12.76
C PHE A 7 1.35 -45.61 -11.70
N LEU A 8 2.37 -46.46 -11.50
CA LEU A 8 3.45 -46.17 -10.56
C LEU A 8 4.33 -44.99 -11.02
N LEU A 9 4.63 -44.88 -12.32
CA LEU A 9 5.34 -43.73 -12.86
C LEU A 9 4.51 -42.44 -12.76
N ALA A 10 3.21 -42.50 -13.06
CA ALA A 10 2.33 -41.34 -12.94
C ALA A 10 2.22 -40.87 -11.47
N ALA A 11 2.07 -41.79 -10.51
CA ALA A 11 2.03 -41.47 -9.09
C ALA A 11 3.36 -40.88 -8.58
N LEU A 12 4.50 -41.40 -9.05
CA LEU A 12 5.82 -40.88 -8.70
C LEU A 12 6.04 -39.46 -9.26
N VAL A 13 5.64 -39.22 -10.51
CA VAL A 13 5.73 -37.91 -11.14
C VAL A 13 4.81 -36.90 -10.44
N SER A 14 3.56 -37.28 -10.12
CA SER A 14 2.67 -36.41 -9.35
C SER A 14 3.22 -36.08 -7.96
N ALA A 15 3.80 -37.05 -7.24
CA ALA A 15 4.42 -36.80 -5.93
C ALA A 15 5.62 -35.83 -6.01
N LEU A 16 6.38 -35.85 -7.11
CA LEU A 16 7.49 -34.91 -7.33
C LEU A 16 7.01 -33.48 -7.60
N PHE A 17 5.84 -33.29 -8.21
CA PHE A 17 5.25 -31.95 -8.41
C PHE A 17 4.72 -31.33 -7.11
N PHE A 18 4.35 -32.13 -6.10
CA PHE A 18 3.87 -31.60 -4.81
C PHE A 18 4.97 -31.14 -3.85
N LEU A 19 6.24 -31.46 -4.09
CA LEU A 19 7.35 -31.13 -3.18
C LEU A 19 8.08 -29.83 -3.54
N ALA A 20 7.75 -29.18 -4.66
CA ALA A 20 8.32 -27.90 -5.05
C ALA A 20 7.44 -26.74 -4.57
N ASP A 21 7.21 -26.63 -3.26
CA ASP A 21 6.78 -25.35 -2.69
C ASP A 21 8.02 -24.45 -2.63
N GLU A 22 8.38 -23.87 -3.78
CA GLU A 22 9.42 -22.85 -3.89
C GLU A 22 8.89 -21.57 -3.23
N GLY A 23 8.92 -21.55 -1.90
CA GLY A 23 8.68 -20.35 -1.12
C GLY A 23 9.59 -19.25 -1.61
N TRP A 24 9.02 -18.26 -2.28
CA TRP A 24 9.76 -17.11 -2.79
C TRP A 24 10.54 -16.48 -1.64
N ALA A 25 11.81 -16.15 -1.91
CA ALA A 25 12.69 -15.60 -0.88
C ALA A 25 12.10 -14.31 -0.31
N LYS A 26 11.67 -14.35 0.97
CA LYS A 26 11.09 -13.19 1.66
C LYS A 26 12.11 -12.05 1.78
N PHE A 27 11.66 -10.83 1.54
CA PHE A 27 12.51 -9.65 1.65
C PHE A 27 12.60 -9.15 3.10
N HIS A 28 13.75 -9.34 3.74
CA HIS A 28 13.96 -8.89 5.11
C HIS A 28 14.34 -7.41 5.18
N TRP A 29 13.43 -6.58 5.73
CA TRP A 29 13.67 -5.15 5.91
C TRP A 29 14.08 -4.83 7.35
N GLN A 30 15.30 -4.30 7.55
CA GLN A 30 15.84 -4.01 8.90
C GLN A 30 15.80 -2.53 9.30
N ARG A 31 15.87 -1.62 8.33
CA ARG A 31 16.02 -0.17 8.56
C ARG A 31 15.19 0.67 7.60
N LEU A 32 14.33 1.53 8.12
CA LEU A 32 13.59 2.52 7.35
C LEU A 32 14.29 3.88 7.33
N GLY A 33 13.81 4.79 6.46
CA GLY A 33 14.30 6.18 6.35
C GLY A 33 15.38 6.43 5.29
N ARG A 34 15.95 5.39 4.67
CA ARG A 34 16.96 5.57 3.58
C ARG A 34 16.35 5.80 2.20
N ALA A 35 15.14 5.32 1.99
CA ALA A 35 14.42 5.42 0.72
C ALA A 35 12.95 5.82 0.96
N PRO A 36 12.71 6.93 1.67
CA PRO A 36 11.37 7.36 2.05
C PRO A 36 10.53 7.67 0.81
N LEU A 37 9.30 7.17 0.79
CA LEU A 37 8.30 7.61 -0.19
C LEU A 37 7.86 9.05 0.13
N ILE A 38 7.60 9.33 1.41
CA ILE A 38 7.29 10.66 1.97
C ILE A 38 8.50 11.13 2.78
N LYS A 39 9.11 12.24 2.38
CA LYS A 39 10.38 12.70 2.98
C LYS A 39 10.19 13.34 4.36
N GLU A 40 9.04 13.95 4.58
CA GLU A 40 8.69 14.60 5.82
C GLU A 40 8.41 13.55 6.90
N LYS A 41 8.90 13.81 8.11
CA LYS A 41 8.58 12.98 9.27
C LYS A 41 7.14 13.27 9.70
N MET A 42 6.39 12.22 10.00
CA MET A 42 5.01 12.34 10.51
C MET A 42 5.00 11.94 11.98
N GLY A 43 4.64 12.86 12.87
CA GLY A 43 4.55 12.58 14.31
C GLY A 43 3.21 11.98 14.70
N ASP A 44 2.13 12.43 14.05
CA ASP A 44 0.75 12.06 14.37
C ASP A 44 -0.14 12.05 13.11
N VAL A 45 -1.45 11.86 13.32
CA VAL A 45 -2.44 11.80 12.24
C VAL A 45 -2.63 13.16 11.56
N ILE A 46 -2.46 14.28 12.27
CA ILE A 46 -2.59 15.63 11.70
C ILE A 46 -1.45 15.90 10.71
N ASP A 47 -0.24 15.48 11.06
CA ASP A 47 0.89 15.50 10.12
C ASP A 47 0.61 14.66 8.88
N LEU A 48 0.11 13.43 9.06
CA LEU A 48 -0.24 12.55 7.94
C LEU A 48 -1.30 13.20 7.02
N GLN A 49 -2.38 13.75 7.59
CA GLN A 49 -3.42 14.47 6.84
C GLN A 49 -2.87 15.63 6.03
N ARG A 50 -1.98 16.42 6.63
CA ARG A 50 -1.37 17.58 5.97
C ARG A 50 -0.39 17.18 4.85
N ILE A 51 0.38 16.11 5.04
CA ILE A 51 1.49 15.74 4.15
C ILE A 51 1.02 14.84 3.00
N PHE A 52 0.13 13.88 3.27
CA PHE A 52 -0.23 12.82 2.32
C PHE A 52 -0.70 13.34 0.94
N PRO A 53 -1.57 14.37 0.83
CA PRO A 53 -2.06 14.86 -0.46
C PRO A 53 -0.95 15.30 -1.43
N ALA A 54 0.17 15.82 -0.91
CA ALA A 54 1.30 16.25 -1.73
C ALA A 54 2.00 15.09 -2.48
N TYR A 55 1.77 13.84 -2.04
CA TYR A 55 2.41 12.64 -2.57
C TYR A 55 1.52 11.80 -3.47
N ARG A 56 0.26 12.22 -3.70
CA ARG A 56 -0.74 11.56 -4.54
C ARG A 56 -0.19 10.88 -5.80
N LYS A 57 0.51 11.62 -6.66
CA LYS A 57 1.12 11.08 -7.91
C LYS A 57 2.09 9.93 -7.67
N SER A 58 2.84 9.98 -6.57
CA SER A 58 3.81 8.93 -6.22
C SER A 58 3.11 7.68 -5.66
N VAL A 59 2.03 7.87 -4.89
CA VAL A 59 1.20 6.80 -4.35
C VAL A 59 0.48 6.06 -5.47
N ILE A 60 -0.22 6.78 -6.37
CA ILE A 60 -0.88 6.21 -7.55
C ILE A 60 0.13 5.38 -8.36
N ARG A 61 1.30 5.96 -8.68
CA ARG A 61 2.34 5.25 -9.42
C ARG A 61 2.81 3.98 -8.71
N GLY A 62 2.94 4.02 -7.39
CA GLY A 62 3.34 2.86 -6.59
C GLY A 62 2.29 1.76 -6.61
N ILE A 63 1.01 2.10 -6.43
CA ILE A 63 -0.10 1.16 -6.47
C ILE A 63 -0.18 0.51 -7.85
N SER A 64 -0.11 1.27 -8.94
CA SER A 64 -0.12 0.69 -10.30
C SER A 64 1.06 -0.24 -10.59
N LEU A 65 2.18 -0.10 -9.87
CA LEU A 65 3.31 -1.02 -9.99
C LEU A 65 3.12 -2.27 -9.12
N ALA A 66 2.47 -2.12 -7.97
CA ALA A 66 2.22 -3.21 -7.03
C ALA A 66 1.06 -4.10 -7.51
N GLU A 67 -0.02 -3.51 -8.01
CA GLU A 67 -1.23 -4.19 -8.41
C GLU A 67 -1.73 -3.63 -9.75
N PRO A 68 -1.21 -4.11 -10.88
CA PRO A 68 -1.54 -3.58 -12.21
C PRO A 68 -3.03 -3.66 -12.57
N ASP A 69 -3.75 -4.63 -12.00
CA ASP A 69 -5.18 -4.86 -12.26
C ASP A 69 -6.11 -4.02 -11.38
N TRP A 70 -5.53 -3.21 -10.48
CA TRP A 70 -6.28 -2.32 -9.60
C TRP A 70 -6.40 -0.92 -10.20
N ASP A 71 -7.53 -0.29 -9.95
CA ASP A 71 -7.71 1.14 -10.19
C ASP A 71 -6.98 1.93 -9.10
N ALA A 72 -5.72 2.28 -9.39
CA ALA A 72 -4.83 2.97 -8.48
C ALA A 72 -5.34 4.36 -8.05
N GLU A 73 -6.08 5.06 -8.92
CA GLU A 73 -6.63 6.37 -8.59
C GLU A 73 -7.78 6.24 -7.60
N THR A 74 -8.69 5.28 -7.82
CA THR A 74 -9.77 5.00 -6.87
C THR A 74 -9.25 4.54 -5.50
N ILE A 75 -8.23 3.69 -5.48
CA ILE A 75 -7.63 3.23 -4.22
C ILE A 75 -6.96 4.39 -3.49
N GLU A 76 -6.17 5.21 -4.20
CA GLU A 76 -5.51 6.36 -3.58
C GLU A 76 -6.52 7.36 -3.03
N ALA A 77 -7.58 7.68 -3.77
CA ALA A 77 -8.66 8.55 -3.29
C ALA A 77 -9.36 7.99 -2.04
N LYS A 78 -9.54 6.67 -1.94
CA LYS A 78 -10.11 6.02 -0.74
C LYS A 78 -9.16 6.08 0.46
N ILE A 79 -7.85 5.90 0.24
CA ILE A 79 -6.82 6.05 1.28
C ILE A 79 -6.82 7.50 1.77
N GLU A 80 -6.77 8.47 0.85
CA GLU A 80 -6.80 9.89 1.18
C GLU A 80 -8.07 10.24 1.97
N ALA A 81 -9.24 9.82 1.52
CA ALA A 81 -10.50 10.07 2.22
C ALA A 81 -10.54 9.44 3.62
N ALA A 82 -9.97 8.25 3.81
CA ALA A 82 -9.84 7.63 5.14
C ALA A 82 -8.90 8.44 6.05
N ILE A 83 -7.77 8.90 5.52
CA ILE A 83 -6.81 9.76 6.24
C ILE A 83 -7.45 11.09 6.63
N GLN A 84 -8.05 11.81 5.68
CA GLN A 84 -8.70 13.10 5.94
C GLN A 84 -9.90 12.97 6.88
N GLY A 85 -10.63 11.85 6.81
CA GLY A 85 -11.74 11.54 7.71
C GLY A 85 -11.31 11.05 9.10
N GLY A 86 -10.00 10.94 9.39
CA GLY A 86 -9.50 10.47 10.68
C GLY A 86 -9.72 8.98 10.94
N ARG A 87 -10.08 8.20 9.91
CA ARG A 87 -10.24 6.73 9.98
C ARG A 87 -8.87 6.06 9.86
N VAL A 88 -8.00 6.36 10.83
CA VAL A 88 -6.61 5.96 10.86
C VAL A 88 -6.26 5.52 12.27
N GLU A 89 -5.62 4.35 12.39
CA GLU A 89 -5.15 3.84 13.67
C GLU A 89 -3.64 3.94 13.79
N GLN A 90 -3.13 4.35 14.96
CA GLN A 90 -1.69 4.28 15.23
C GLN A 90 -1.34 2.90 15.76
N VAL A 91 -0.48 2.19 15.03
CA VAL A 91 -0.12 0.81 15.34
C VAL A 91 1.39 0.62 15.48
N ARG A 92 1.78 -0.53 16.02
CA ARG A 92 3.18 -0.95 16.19
C ARG A 92 3.37 -2.39 15.76
N TYR A 93 4.09 -2.58 14.67
CA TYR A 93 4.46 -3.90 14.18
C TYR A 93 5.76 -4.41 14.81
N ARG A 94 5.74 -5.67 15.26
CA ARG A 94 6.90 -6.33 15.87
C ARG A 94 7.78 -6.97 14.81
N ARG A 95 8.98 -7.38 15.21
CA ARG A 95 9.86 -8.20 14.38
C ARG A 95 9.11 -9.46 13.94
N GLY A 96 9.30 -9.86 12.69
CA GLY A 96 8.63 -10.99 12.05
C GLY A 96 7.33 -10.63 11.35
N GLN A 97 6.80 -9.41 11.53
CA GLN A 97 5.61 -8.98 10.81
C GLN A 97 5.84 -9.04 9.29
N GLU A 98 4.86 -9.59 8.59
CA GLU A 98 4.86 -9.69 7.14
C GLU A 98 3.95 -8.63 6.51
N PHE A 99 4.31 -8.20 5.30
CA PHE A 99 3.53 -7.34 4.43
C PHE A 99 3.55 -7.94 3.03
N ILE A 100 2.39 -7.96 2.36
CA ILE A 100 2.24 -8.50 1.01
C ILE A 100 3.19 -7.77 0.04
N TRP A 101 3.24 -6.44 0.15
CA TRP A 101 4.22 -5.62 -0.55
C TRP A 101 4.45 -4.28 0.15
N MET A 102 5.52 -3.60 -0.23
CA MET A 102 5.84 -2.23 0.20
C MET A 102 6.32 -1.38 -0.98
N ILE A 103 5.71 -0.19 -1.12
CA ILE A 103 6.09 0.88 -2.03
C ILE A 103 7.09 1.79 -1.33
N TYR A 104 8.20 2.07 -2.00
CA TYR A 104 9.25 2.95 -1.49
C TYR A 104 9.94 3.70 -2.63
N ARG A 105 10.77 4.70 -2.29
CA ARG A 105 11.40 5.57 -3.31
C ARG A 105 12.92 5.62 -3.14
N PRO A 106 13.66 4.61 -3.62
CA PRO A 106 15.11 4.69 -3.66
C PRO A 106 15.53 5.79 -4.65
N LYS A 107 16.29 6.76 -4.16
CA LYS A 107 16.73 7.94 -4.91
C LYS A 107 15.56 8.79 -5.42
N LYS A 108 15.05 8.50 -6.63
CA LYS A 108 13.94 9.24 -7.27
C LYS A 108 12.91 8.33 -7.93
N THR A 109 13.14 7.02 -7.95
CA THR A 109 12.31 6.05 -8.66
C THR A 109 11.39 5.35 -7.68
N ILE A 110 10.09 5.30 -7.98
CA ILE A 110 9.13 4.50 -7.20
C ILE A 110 9.38 3.02 -7.50
N THR A 111 9.53 2.23 -6.45
CA THR A 111 9.82 0.80 -6.50
C THR A 111 8.89 0.05 -5.56
N VAL A 112 8.58 -1.19 -5.90
CA VAL A 112 7.78 -2.11 -5.08
C VAL A 112 8.64 -3.31 -4.74
N VAL A 113 8.57 -3.75 -3.49
CA VAL A 113 9.11 -5.04 -3.05
C VAL A 113 7.98 -5.87 -2.47
N ARG A 114 7.98 -7.18 -2.75
CA ARG A 114 6.96 -8.14 -2.29
C ARG A 114 7.50 -8.99 -1.14
N ASP A 115 6.59 -9.65 -0.43
CA ASP A 115 6.89 -10.63 0.62
C ASP A 115 7.83 -10.05 1.68
N VAL A 116 7.48 -8.87 2.18
CA VAL A 116 8.35 -8.08 3.05
C VAL A 116 8.19 -8.56 4.49
N VAL A 117 9.31 -8.84 5.16
CA VAL A 117 9.34 -9.20 6.58
C VAL A 117 10.10 -8.14 7.35
N TRP A 118 9.46 -7.55 8.36
CA TRP A 118 10.13 -6.63 9.29
C TRP A 118 11.11 -7.40 10.17
N SER A 119 12.40 -7.16 10.00
CA SER A 119 13.47 -7.93 10.66
C SER A 119 14.24 -7.14 11.72
N SER A 120 13.87 -5.88 11.96
CA SER A 120 14.49 -5.05 12.99
C SER A 120 14.08 -5.49 14.40
N SER A 121 14.96 -5.31 15.38
CA SER A 121 14.61 -5.48 16.80
C SER A 121 13.71 -4.37 17.34
N LYS A 122 13.74 -3.18 16.72
CA LYS A 122 12.87 -2.07 17.10
C LYS A 122 11.48 -2.25 16.46
N PRO A 123 10.38 -2.08 17.20
CA PRO A 123 9.05 -2.07 16.62
C PRO A 123 8.90 -0.98 15.57
N LEU A 124 8.17 -1.31 14.52
CA LEU A 124 7.85 -0.41 13.44
C LEU A 124 6.54 0.32 13.74
N THR A 125 6.62 1.62 14.03
CA THR A 125 5.46 2.46 14.34
C THR A 125 4.94 3.18 13.11
N GLY A 126 3.61 3.35 13.02
CA GLY A 126 3.01 4.08 11.91
C GLY A 126 1.50 4.09 11.99
N PHE A 127 0.88 4.22 10.83
CA PHE A 127 -0.54 4.43 10.65
C PHE A 127 -1.16 3.33 9.82
N GLU A 128 -2.23 2.72 10.30
CA GLU A 128 -3.06 1.81 9.54
C GLU A 128 -4.26 2.53 8.94
N VAL A 129 -4.56 2.19 7.70
CA VAL A 129 -5.69 2.72 6.94
C VAL A 129 -6.43 1.55 6.32
N GLU A 130 -7.68 1.37 6.73
CA GLU A 130 -8.58 0.37 6.18
C GLU A 130 -9.47 1.00 5.10
N ILE A 131 -9.56 0.35 3.93
CA ILE A 131 -10.49 0.74 2.88
C ILE A 131 -11.21 -0.48 2.31
N ASN A 132 -12.43 -0.27 1.81
CA ASN A 132 -13.13 -1.25 0.99
C ASN A 132 -12.94 -0.91 -0.49
N TYR A 133 -12.48 -1.88 -1.26
CA TYR A 133 -12.28 -1.79 -2.70
C TYR A 133 -12.74 -3.09 -3.37
N ARG A 134 -13.71 -3.00 -4.29
CA ARG A 134 -14.43 -4.16 -4.84
C ARG A 134 -15.00 -5.00 -3.68
N SER A 135 -14.95 -6.33 -3.77
CA SER A 135 -15.36 -7.27 -2.72
C SER A 135 -14.23 -7.58 -1.74
N GLN A 136 -13.36 -6.61 -1.46
CA GLN A 136 -12.19 -6.78 -0.60
C GLN A 136 -12.03 -5.61 0.36
N ARG A 137 -11.58 -5.94 1.57
CA ARG A 137 -11.09 -5.00 2.57
C ARG A 137 -9.56 -5.03 2.55
N LEU A 138 -8.98 -3.87 2.29
CA LEU A 138 -7.54 -3.69 2.17
C LEU A 138 -7.05 -2.95 3.41
N ILE A 139 -6.02 -3.50 4.06
CA ILE A 139 -5.36 -2.88 5.21
C ILE A 139 -3.99 -2.38 4.76
N PHE A 140 -3.83 -1.06 4.74
CA PHE A 140 -2.57 -0.40 4.41
C PHE A 140 -1.86 0.06 5.67
N PHE A 141 -0.53 0.01 5.64
CA PHE A 141 0.32 0.54 6.70
C PHE A 141 1.32 1.57 6.18
N ILE A 142 1.42 2.70 6.87
CA ILE A 142 2.27 3.85 6.55
C ILE A 142 3.23 4.13 7.72
N PRO A 143 4.52 3.74 7.65
CA PRO A 143 5.49 4.03 8.69
C PRO A 143 5.65 5.54 8.95
N SER A 144 5.58 5.95 10.21
CA SER A 144 5.72 7.37 10.61
C SER A 144 7.09 7.96 10.25
N VAL A 145 8.12 7.11 10.17
CA VAL A 145 9.51 7.51 9.93
C VAL A 145 9.86 7.81 8.47
N CYS A 146 9.09 7.32 7.50
CA CYS A 146 9.46 7.44 6.08
C CYS A 146 8.28 7.42 5.08
N GLY A 147 7.06 7.25 5.59
CA GLY A 147 5.81 7.22 4.82
C GLY A 147 5.80 6.32 3.60
N ASN A 148 6.56 5.21 3.64
CA ASN A 148 6.38 4.12 2.69
C ASN A 148 4.94 3.60 2.81
N ILE A 149 4.40 2.97 1.78
CA ILE A 149 3.04 2.41 1.85
C ILE A 149 3.16 0.91 1.67
N SER A 150 2.61 0.15 2.61
CA SER A 150 2.63 -1.31 2.57
C SER A 150 1.20 -1.84 2.58
N LEU A 151 0.95 -2.91 1.85
CA LEU A 151 -0.27 -3.68 2.02
C LEU A 151 0.00 -4.76 3.06
N VAL A 152 -0.71 -4.68 4.19
CA VAL A 152 -0.63 -5.65 5.29
C VAL A 152 -1.44 -6.88 4.92
N GLU A 153 -2.71 -6.66 4.56
CA GLU A 153 -3.68 -7.74 4.38
C GLU A 153 -4.70 -7.35 3.30
N ASN A 154 -5.17 -8.38 2.60
CA ASN A 154 -6.30 -8.29 1.66
C ASN A 154 -7.33 -9.35 2.07
N ILE A 155 -8.43 -8.88 2.66
CA ILE A 155 -9.47 -9.73 3.23
C ILE A 155 -10.68 -9.71 2.28
N PRO A 156 -11.09 -10.85 1.70
CA PRO A 156 -12.33 -10.93 0.95
C PRO A 156 -13.53 -10.57 1.83
N LEU A 157 -14.36 -9.64 1.37
CA LEU A 157 -15.63 -9.36 2.01
C LEU A 157 -16.66 -10.42 1.58
N PRO A 158 -17.56 -10.86 2.48
CA PRO A 158 -18.68 -11.70 2.10
C PRO A 158 -19.45 -11.01 0.96
N VAL A 159 -19.60 -11.70 -0.16
CA VAL A 159 -20.54 -11.24 -1.20
C VAL A 159 -21.91 -11.37 -0.55
N GLU A 160 -22.59 -10.26 -0.33
CA GLU A 160 -24.01 -10.30 -0.01
C GLU A 160 -24.67 -11.00 -1.20
N VAL A 161 -25.01 -12.28 -1.00
CA VAL A 161 -25.87 -13.00 -1.91
C VAL A 161 -27.18 -12.28 -1.76
N VAL A 162 -27.44 -11.33 -2.66
CA VAL A 162 -28.77 -10.76 -2.80
C VAL A 162 -29.62 -11.96 -3.19
N ASP A 163 -30.26 -12.56 -2.20
CA ASP A 163 -31.30 -13.54 -2.43
C ASP A 163 -32.30 -12.81 -3.32
N GLU A 164 -32.23 -13.10 -4.61
CA GLU A 164 -33.19 -12.70 -5.63
C GLU A 164 -34.49 -13.44 -5.28
N LYS A 165 -35.12 -13.03 -4.17
CA LYS A 165 -36.48 -13.37 -3.88
C LYS A 165 -37.27 -12.80 -5.04
N LEU A 166 -37.69 -13.72 -5.90
CA LEU A 166 -38.61 -13.49 -7.01
C LEU A 166 -39.59 -12.37 -6.63
N PRO A 167 -39.81 -11.37 -7.52
CA PRO A 167 -40.81 -10.37 -7.27
C PRO A 167 -42.14 -11.07 -7.07
N LYS A 168 -42.66 -11.06 -5.84
CA LYS A 168 -44.09 -11.27 -5.61
C LYS A 168 -44.79 -10.06 -6.22
N GLN A 169 -45.20 -10.24 -7.47
CA GLN A 169 -46.17 -9.40 -8.14
C GLN A 169 -47.37 -9.15 -7.21
N GLY A 170 -47.74 -7.88 -7.09
CA GLY A 170 -49.05 -7.48 -6.60
C GLY A 170 -49.07 -7.01 -5.15
N GLN A 171 -48.85 -5.70 -4.96
CA GLN A 171 -49.79 -4.90 -4.18
C GLN A 171 -49.67 -3.43 -4.58
N GLU A 172 -50.53 -3.06 -5.53
CA GLU A 172 -51.03 -1.71 -5.72
C GLU A 172 -51.58 -1.20 -4.38
N LYS A 173 -51.00 -0.11 -3.86
CA LYS A 173 -51.56 0.64 -2.74
C LYS A 173 -51.67 2.12 -3.12
N THR A 174 -52.91 2.50 -3.39
CA THR A 174 -53.64 3.69 -2.94
C THR A 174 -52.82 4.81 -2.30
N PRO A 175 -52.99 6.07 -2.75
CA PRO A 175 -52.37 7.23 -2.13
C PRO A 175 -53.12 7.64 -0.84
N GLU A 176 -52.49 7.44 0.31
CA GLU A 176 -52.82 8.12 1.58
C GLU A 176 -51.56 8.87 2.03
N GLN A 177 -51.47 10.18 1.82
CA GLN A 177 -52.08 11.27 2.60
C GLN A 177 -51.12 11.76 3.70
N PHE A 178 -50.62 12.96 3.46
CA PHE A 178 -49.75 13.79 4.29
C PHE A 178 -50.34 14.07 5.68
N SER A 179 -49.54 13.91 6.73
CA SER A 179 -49.54 14.58 8.05
C SER A 179 -48.47 13.85 8.89
N THR A 180 -47.55 14.42 9.67
CA THR A 180 -47.42 15.65 10.47
C THR A 180 -45.91 15.82 10.78
N PRO A 181 -45.36 17.04 10.97
CA PRO A 181 -43.97 17.20 11.41
C PRO A 181 -43.80 16.77 12.88
N GLU A 182 -43.02 15.71 13.09
CA GLU A 182 -42.64 15.24 14.41
C GLU A 182 -41.55 16.17 15.00
N GLN A 183 -41.79 16.65 16.23
CA GLN A 183 -40.91 17.56 16.95
C GLN A 183 -39.56 16.88 17.24
N PHE A 184 -38.49 17.53 16.80
CA PHE A 184 -37.12 17.19 17.20
C PHE A 184 -36.94 17.41 18.71
N SER A 185 -36.93 16.33 19.48
CA SER A 185 -36.44 16.33 20.85
C SER A 185 -34.91 16.44 20.86
N THR A 186 -34.42 17.37 21.69
CA THR A 186 -33.01 17.66 21.97
C THR A 186 -32.18 16.41 22.24
N PRO A 187 -31.01 16.23 21.60
CA PRO A 187 -30.13 15.10 21.90
C PRO A 187 -29.54 15.21 23.31
N GLU A 188 -29.73 14.14 24.06
CA GLU A 188 -29.17 13.84 25.37
C GLU A 188 -27.64 13.99 25.36
N GLN A 189 -27.11 14.77 26.30
CA GLN A 189 -25.68 15.03 26.43
C GLN A 189 -24.94 13.74 26.83
N LEU A 190 -24.11 13.21 25.91
CA LEU A 190 -23.21 12.10 26.22
C LEU A 190 -22.12 12.55 27.22
N PRO A 191 -21.70 11.68 28.14
CA PRO A 191 -20.70 12.01 29.15
C PRO A 191 -19.33 12.27 28.50
N VAL A 192 -18.73 13.40 28.90
CA VAL A 192 -17.37 13.79 28.52
C VAL A 192 -16.37 12.79 29.10
N ILE A 193 -15.80 11.93 28.23
CA ILE A 193 -14.71 11.04 28.61
C ILE A 193 -13.42 11.86 28.64
N VAL A 194 -12.94 12.17 29.86
CA VAL A 194 -11.66 12.83 30.09
C VAL A 194 -10.52 11.84 29.87
N ILE A 195 -9.91 11.87 28.69
CA ILE A 195 -8.70 11.09 28.39
C ILE A 195 -7.51 11.75 29.10
N LYS A 196 -7.06 11.14 30.20
CA LYS A 196 -5.86 11.54 30.95
C LYS A 196 -4.62 11.30 30.06
N ARG A 197 -3.98 12.37 29.58
CA ARG A 197 -2.66 12.28 28.92
C ARG A 197 -1.65 11.64 29.87
N ILE A 198 -1.20 10.44 29.54
CA ILE A 198 -0.07 9.82 30.22
C ILE A 198 1.21 10.45 29.66
N TYR A 199 1.85 11.31 30.46
CA TYR A 199 3.19 11.83 30.19
C TYR A 199 4.21 10.70 30.38
N PHE A 200 4.87 10.29 29.30
CA PHE A 200 6.04 9.42 29.38
C PHE A 200 7.28 10.29 29.60
N PRO A 201 8.02 10.13 30.71
CA PRO A 201 9.25 10.87 30.93
C PRO A 201 10.30 10.50 29.87
N ASN A 202 11.03 11.54 29.46
CA ASN A 202 12.01 11.54 28.40
C ASN A 202 13.29 10.81 28.86
N TRP A 203 13.43 9.51 28.55
CA TRP A 203 14.67 8.78 28.78
C TRP A 203 15.63 9.05 27.63
N GLY A 204 16.49 10.06 27.82
CA GLY A 204 17.59 10.39 26.93
C GLY A 204 18.61 9.25 26.91
N CYS A 205 18.61 8.45 25.84
CA CYS A 205 19.66 7.49 25.57
C CYS A 205 20.66 8.11 24.59
N SER A 206 21.62 8.87 25.13
CA SER A 206 22.81 9.35 24.45
C SER A 206 23.87 8.25 24.50
N CYS A 207 23.94 7.40 23.48
CA CYS A 207 25.09 6.53 23.15
C CYS A 207 24.68 5.61 21.99
N CYS A 208 24.95 5.98 20.74
CA CYS A 208 25.12 5.03 19.61
C CYS A 208 25.53 5.78 18.33
N SER A 209 26.76 6.29 18.30
CA SER A 209 27.42 6.71 17.07
C SER A 209 28.06 5.49 16.42
N TYR A 210 27.29 4.69 15.68
CA TYR A 210 27.81 3.53 14.94
C TYR A 210 28.00 3.91 13.46
N SER A 211 29.20 4.41 13.15
CA SER A 211 29.66 4.67 11.78
C SER A 211 30.15 3.36 11.14
N GLY A 212 29.21 2.52 10.69
CA GLY A 212 29.50 1.37 9.83
C GLY A 212 29.32 1.74 8.36
N SER A 213 30.41 1.91 7.64
CA SER A 213 30.44 1.98 6.17
C SER A 213 30.17 0.59 5.61
N TYR A 214 28.97 0.36 5.08
CA TYR A 214 28.64 -0.86 4.34
C TYR A 214 28.57 -0.57 2.84
N SER A 215 29.39 -1.29 2.11
CA SER A 215 29.49 -1.27 0.66
C SER A 215 28.23 -1.88 0.03
N TYR A 216 27.66 -1.16 -0.93
CA TYR A 216 26.56 -1.60 -1.79
C TYR A 216 27.10 -2.62 -2.81
N HIS A 217 27.09 -3.91 -2.48
CA HIS A 217 27.14 -4.94 -3.51
C HIS A 217 25.81 -5.70 -3.50
N HIS A 218 25.26 -5.90 -4.70
CA HIS A 218 24.03 -6.66 -5.04
C HIS A 218 22.68 -5.93 -4.95
N TYR A 219 22.38 -5.06 -5.93
CA TYR A 219 21.02 -4.65 -6.30
C TYR A 219 20.77 -4.65 -7.83
N HIS A 220 21.34 -5.62 -8.56
CA HIS A 220 21.26 -5.62 -10.03
C HIS A 220 20.46 -6.75 -10.70
N HIS A 221 19.82 -7.68 -9.98
CA HIS A 221 19.23 -8.85 -10.66
C HIS A 221 17.73 -8.84 -11.01
N TYR A 222 16.93 -7.82 -10.66
CA TYR A 222 15.49 -7.79 -11.00
C TYR A 222 15.13 -6.76 -12.08
N ARG A 223 15.87 -6.78 -13.19
CA ARG A 223 15.51 -5.98 -14.35
C ARG A 223 15.93 -6.73 -15.60
N HIS A 224 15.07 -7.57 -16.18
CA HIS A 224 15.04 -7.84 -17.63
C HIS A 224 13.88 -8.77 -18.02
N HIS A 225 12.69 -8.19 -18.20
CA HIS A 225 11.84 -8.52 -19.33
C HIS A 225 11.28 -7.19 -19.88
N ARG A 226 12.10 -6.50 -20.66
CA ARG A 226 11.64 -5.41 -21.53
C ARG A 226 11.49 -5.98 -22.92
N HIS A 227 10.27 -5.95 -23.42
CA HIS A 227 10.01 -6.00 -24.86
C HIS A 227 10.89 -4.97 -25.58
N HIS A 228 11.65 -5.45 -26.56
CA HIS A 228 12.39 -4.62 -27.49
C HIS A 228 11.38 -3.89 -28.39
N HIS A 229 10.99 -2.68 -28.02
CA HIS A 229 10.45 -1.74 -29.00
C HIS A 229 11.62 -1.11 -29.76
N HIS A 230 11.71 -1.46 -31.04
CA HIS A 230 12.55 -0.78 -32.02
C HIS A 230 12.32 0.74 -31.96
N ARG A 231 13.34 1.48 -31.53
CA ARG A 231 13.36 2.94 -31.63
C ARG A 231 14.00 3.29 -32.96
N HIS A 232 13.19 3.71 -33.93
CA HIS A 232 13.66 4.35 -35.15
C HIS A 232 14.35 5.67 -34.79
N HIS A 233 15.65 5.77 -35.11
CA HIS A 233 16.40 7.02 -35.02
C HIS A 233 16.01 7.93 -36.19
N HIS A 234 15.26 8.99 -35.92
CA HIS A 234 15.18 10.14 -36.82
C HIS A 234 16.42 11.01 -36.63
N HIS A 235 17.28 11.05 -37.65
CA HIS A 235 18.35 12.03 -37.78
C HIS A 235 17.75 13.44 -37.95
N HIS A 236 17.87 14.29 -36.93
CA HIS A 236 17.66 15.72 -37.10
C HIS A 236 18.95 16.38 -37.59
N HIS A 237 18.90 16.90 -38.82
CA HIS A 237 19.91 17.77 -39.40
C HIS A 237 20.13 19.01 -38.52
N ARG A 238 21.37 19.20 -38.05
CA ARG A 238 21.84 20.46 -37.46
C ARG A 238 21.83 21.55 -38.54
N ARG A 239 20.99 22.58 -38.39
CA ARG A 239 21.14 23.83 -39.12
C ARG A 239 22.23 24.66 -38.46
N ALA A 240 23.24 25.04 -39.24
CA ALA A 240 24.32 25.93 -38.84
C ALA A 240 23.76 27.32 -38.49
N ARG A 241 24.26 27.94 -37.41
CA ARG A 241 24.01 29.35 -37.09
C ARG A 241 24.91 30.24 -37.95
N PRO A 242 24.40 31.33 -38.54
CA PRO A 242 25.25 32.31 -39.21
C PRO A 242 26.07 33.14 -38.20
N PRO A 243 27.24 33.66 -38.61
CA PRO A 243 28.11 34.47 -37.76
C PRO A 243 27.49 35.86 -37.49
N SER A 244 27.69 36.33 -36.26
CA SER A 244 27.31 37.67 -35.81
C SER A 244 28.15 38.75 -36.49
N VAL A 245 27.48 39.67 -37.20
CA VAL A 245 28.09 40.89 -37.73
C VAL A 245 28.40 41.84 -36.56
N ARG A 246 29.66 42.25 -36.45
CA ARG A 246 30.14 43.26 -35.49
C ARG A 246 30.28 44.58 -36.26
N THR A 247 29.34 45.49 -36.12
CA THR A 247 29.47 46.87 -36.59
C THR A 247 30.42 47.64 -35.69
N ARG A 248 31.30 48.44 -36.32
CA ARG A 248 32.19 49.41 -35.67
C ARG A 248 31.42 50.68 -35.32
#